data_AF-A0A2R2IVX7-F1
#
_entry.id   AF-A0A2R2IVX7-F1
#
_cell.length_a   1.000
_cell.length_b   1.000
_cell.length_c   1.000
_cell.angle_alpha   90.00
_cell.angle_beta   90.00
_cell.angle_gamma   90.00
#
_symmetry.space_group_name_H-M   'P 1'
#
loop_
_entity.id
_entity.type
_entity.pdbx_description
1 polymer ?
#
loop_
_entity_poly.entity_id
_entity_poly.type
_entity_poly.pdbx_seq_one_letter_code
_entity_poly.pdbx_strand_id
1 'polypeptide(L)'
;MLNFISAELHAGSAPLFQSDPPRAARAMLQAKLSQRLDWLDSVLRLRDYLLGDAFSVADAYLYTVLDWLPRFAIDLAGWPNLRAFHARVDGRDAVRQALRAEADSAPA
;
A
#
# COMPACT_ATOMS: atom_id res chain seq x y z
N MET A 1 -3.16 2.58 -13.93
CA MET A 1 -3.04 2.10 -12.54
C MET A 1 -1.59 1.86 -12.12
N LEU A 2 -0.84 0.98 -12.79
CA LEU A 2 0.58 0.71 -12.45
C LEU A 2 1.45 1.98 -12.34
N ASN A 3 1.35 2.89 -13.32
CA ASN A 3 2.10 4.16 -13.28
C ASN A 3 1.74 5.01 -12.06
N PHE A 4 0.46 5.03 -11.67
CA PHE A 4 0.01 5.77 -10.48
C PHE A 4 0.62 5.16 -9.22
N ILE A 5 0.54 3.84 -9.04
CA ILE A 5 1.14 3.17 -7.87
C ILE A 5 2.64 3.45 -7.81
N SER A 6 3.33 3.35 -8.95
CA SER A 6 4.78 3.57 -9.02
C SER A 6 5.17 5.00 -8.67
N ALA A 7 4.54 6.00 -9.28
CA ALA A 7 4.95 7.40 -9.14
C ALA A 7 4.38 8.06 -7.87
N GLU A 8 3.12 7.79 -7.55
CA GLU A 8 2.40 8.54 -6.52
C GLU A 8 2.45 7.87 -5.15
N LEU A 9 2.63 6.54 -5.09
CA LEU A 9 2.69 5.80 -3.83
C LEU A 9 4.09 5.27 -3.54
N HIS A 10 4.66 4.46 -4.43
CA HIS A 10 5.99 3.87 -4.21
C HIS A 10 7.05 4.97 -4.13
N ALA A 11 7.26 5.74 -5.21
CA ALA A 11 8.23 6.83 -5.19
C ALA A 11 7.87 7.89 -4.14
N GLY A 12 6.58 8.16 -3.91
CA GLY A 12 6.10 9.04 -2.85
C GLY A 12 6.45 8.59 -1.43
N SER A 13 6.57 7.28 -1.21
CA SER A 13 6.95 6.67 0.08
C SER A 13 8.46 6.57 0.27
N ALA A 14 9.26 6.59 -0.81
CA ALA A 14 10.71 6.41 -0.76
C ALA A 14 11.43 7.32 0.27
N PRO A 15 11.10 8.63 0.40
CA PRO A 15 11.75 9.49 1.39
C PRO A 15 11.43 9.11 2.85
N LEU A 16 10.32 8.43 3.11
CA LEU A 16 9.92 7.99 4.46
C LEU A 16 10.70 6.78 4.96
N PHE A 17 11.45 6.10 4.07
CA PHE A 17 12.38 5.04 4.46
C PHE A 17 13.75 5.56 4.93
N GLN A 18 14.06 6.85 4.70
CA GLN A 18 15.32 7.45 5.16
C GLN A 18 15.33 7.60 6.68
N SER A 19 16.53 7.53 7.28
CA SER A 19 16.69 7.76 8.72
C SER A 19 16.40 9.22 9.07
N ASP A 20 15.34 9.43 9.85
CA ASP A 20 15.00 10.71 10.51
C ASP A 20 14.76 11.92 9.58
N PRO A 21 13.77 11.87 8.68
CA PRO A 21 13.37 13.05 7.93
C PRO A 21 12.85 14.13 8.90
N PRO A 22 13.13 15.43 8.68
CA PRO A 22 12.61 16.50 9.52
C PRO A 22 11.10 16.38 9.72
N ARG A 23 10.62 16.56 10.95
CA ARG A 23 9.20 16.33 11.32
C ARG A 23 8.19 16.99 10.37
N ALA A 24 8.46 18.23 9.95
CA ALA A 24 7.62 18.95 9.01
C ALA A 24 7.57 18.28 7.62
N ALA A 25 8.72 17.82 7.11
CA ALA A 25 8.79 17.09 5.85
C ALA A 25 8.03 15.75 5.94
N ARG A 26 8.19 15.01 7.05
CA ARG A 26 7.44 13.78 7.30
C ARG A 26 5.93 14.01 7.28
N ALA A 27 5.45 15.01 8.00
CA ALA A 27 4.02 15.35 8.04
C ALA A 27 3.48 15.73 6.65
N MET A 28 4.24 16.51 5.88
CA MET A 28 3.87 16.86 4.49
C MET A 28 3.81 15.63 3.57
N LEU A 29 4.75 14.69 3.69
CA LEU A 29 4.76 13.46 2.90
C LEU A 29 3.60 12.54 3.28
N GLN A 30 3.33 12.36 4.57
CA GLN A 30 2.17 11.61 5.07
C GLN A 30 0.87 12.22 4.55
N ALA A 31 0.70 13.54 4.64
CA ALA A 31 -0.49 14.22 4.12
C ALA A 31 -0.66 14.04 2.60
N LYS A 32 0.44 14.08 1.83
CA LYS A 32 0.39 13.81 0.39
C LYS A 32 -0.05 12.38 0.11
N LEU A 33 0.50 11.39 0.82
CA LEU A 33 0.09 9.98 0.69
C LEU A 33 -1.39 9.79 1.06
N SER A 34 -1.86 10.37 2.16
CA SER A 34 -3.27 10.31 2.56
C SER A 34 -4.21 10.76 1.45
N GLN A 35 -3.90 11.85 0.73
CA GLN A 35 -4.71 12.30 -0.41
C GLN A 35 -4.77 11.28 -1.57
N ARG A 36 -3.70 10.51 -1.80
CA ARG A 36 -3.70 9.44 -2.81
C ARG A 36 -4.50 8.24 -2.34
N LEU A 37 -4.43 7.93 -1.05
CA LEU A 37 -5.21 6.86 -0.42
C LEU A 37 -6.72 7.21 -0.45
N ASP A 38 -7.10 8.47 -0.23
CA ASP A 38 -8.49 8.94 -0.39
C ASP A 38 -9.02 8.64 -1.79
N TRP A 39 -8.22 8.95 -2.82
CA TRP A 39 -8.59 8.68 -4.20
C TRP A 39 -8.71 7.18 -4.46
N LEU A 40 -7.75 6.36 -4.02
CA LEU A 40 -7.81 4.91 -4.20
C LEU A 40 -8.96 4.24 -3.46
N ASP A 41 -9.27 4.68 -2.24
CA ASP A 41 -10.43 4.20 -1.50
C ASP A 41 -11.72 4.48 -2.28
N SER A 42 -11.83 5.66 -2.89
CA SER A 42 -12.97 6.00 -3.76
C SER A 42 -13.05 5.13 -5.02
N VAL A 43 -11.91 4.75 -5.59
CA VAL A 43 -11.81 3.85 -6.74
C VAL A 43 -12.35 2.47 -6.34
N LEU A 44 -11.93 1.95 -5.18
CA LEU A 44 -12.31 0.62 -4.67
C LEU A 44 -13.73 0.53 -4.11
N ARG A 45 -14.45 1.64 -3.97
CA ARG A 45 -15.83 1.64 -3.47
C ARG A 45 -16.80 0.72 -4.24
N LEU A 46 -16.57 0.53 -5.54
CA LEU A 46 -17.47 -0.22 -6.43
C LEU A 46 -16.79 -1.43 -7.09
N ARG A 47 -15.61 -1.85 -6.63
CA ARG A 47 -14.84 -2.93 -7.24
C ARG A 47 -13.99 -3.66 -6.21
N ASP A 48 -13.82 -4.96 -6.37
CA ASP A 48 -13.00 -5.75 -5.46
C ASP A 48 -11.49 -5.55 -5.67
N TYR A 49 -11.08 -5.23 -6.91
CA TYR A 49 -9.70 -5.00 -7.33
C TYR A 49 -9.60 -3.74 -8.20
N LEU A 50 -8.39 -3.23 -8.42
CA LEU A 50 -8.17 -1.94 -9.07
C LEU A 50 -8.70 -1.85 -10.50
N LEU A 51 -8.71 -2.97 -11.23
CA LEU A 51 -9.17 -3.06 -12.63
C LEU A 51 -10.54 -3.74 -12.78
N GLY A 52 -11.29 -3.93 -11.68
CA GLY A 52 -12.61 -4.56 -11.68
C GLY A 52 -12.67 -5.76 -10.74
N ASP A 53 -13.21 -6.88 -11.22
CA ASP A 53 -13.48 -8.06 -10.37
C ASP A 53 -12.37 -9.12 -10.42
N ALA A 54 -11.40 -8.98 -11.32
CA ALA A 54 -10.27 -9.88 -11.45
C ALA A 54 -8.99 -9.28 -10.85
N PHE A 55 -8.29 -10.08 -10.06
CA PHE A 55 -6.97 -9.75 -9.54
C PHE A 55 -5.96 -9.59 -10.69
N SER A 56 -5.12 -8.55 -10.59
CA SER A 56 -4.11 -8.20 -11.57
C SER A 56 -2.76 -7.89 -10.91
N VAL A 57 -1.72 -7.72 -11.72
CA VAL A 57 -0.40 -7.28 -11.24
C VAL A 57 -0.43 -5.90 -10.57
N ALA A 58 -1.42 -5.06 -10.87
CA ALA A 58 -1.58 -3.78 -10.19
C ALA A 58 -1.99 -3.97 -8.73
N ASP A 59 -2.78 -5.00 -8.42
CA ASP A 59 -3.26 -5.29 -7.09
C ASP A 59 -2.14 -5.85 -6.21
N ALA A 60 -1.31 -6.75 -6.78
CA ALA A 60 -0.09 -7.23 -6.13
C ALA A 60 0.84 -6.07 -5.74
N TYR A 61 1.04 -5.13 -6.68
CA TYR A 61 1.92 -3.98 -6.44
C TYR A 61 1.33 -3.04 -5.38
N LEU A 62 0.04 -2.71 -5.45
CA LEU A 62 -0.59 -1.87 -4.42
C LEU A 62 -0.51 -2.53 -3.05
N TYR A 63 -0.80 -3.83 -2.94
CA TYR A 63 -0.73 -4.57 -1.67
C TYR A 63 0.63 -4.40 -0.99
N THR A 64 1.73 -4.63 -1.71
CA THR A 64 3.09 -4.45 -1.16
C THR A 64 3.33 -3.02 -0.67
N VAL A 65 2.89 -2.01 -1.41
CA VAL A 65 3.09 -0.61 -1.00
C VAL A 65 2.23 -0.25 0.23
N LEU A 66 1.01 -0.79 0.34
CA LEU A 66 0.16 -0.59 1.51
C LEU A 66 0.77 -1.23 2.77
N ASP A 67 1.46 -2.36 2.64
CA ASP A 67 2.12 -3.05 3.76
C ASP A 67 3.28 -2.24 4.37
N TRP A 68 3.81 -1.24 3.65
CA TRP A 68 4.83 -0.32 4.19
C TRP A 68 4.24 0.75 5.11
N LEU A 69 2.97 1.10 4.96
CA LEU A 69 2.35 2.25 5.62
C LEU A 69 2.45 2.23 7.17
N PRO A 70 2.32 1.08 7.85
CA PRO A 70 2.51 1.01 9.30
C PRO A 70 3.90 1.49 9.75
N ARG A 71 4.97 1.23 8.96
CA ARG A 71 6.33 1.74 9.24
C ARG A 71 6.39 3.27 9.23
N PHE A 72 5.47 3.91 8.52
CA PHE A 72 5.35 5.35 8.44
C PHE A 72 4.37 5.94 9.45
N ALA A 73 3.78 5.13 10.34
CA ALA A 73 2.69 5.53 11.23
C ALA A 73 1.45 6.03 10.47
N ILE A 74 1.14 5.36 9.35
CA ILE A 74 -0.10 5.55 8.59
C ILE A 74 -0.91 4.25 8.74
N ASP A 75 -2.09 4.33 9.34
CA ASP A 75 -3.03 3.21 9.44
C ASP A 75 -4.12 3.30 8.35
N LEU A 76 -4.73 2.16 8.01
CA LEU A 76 -5.82 2.10 7.02
C LEU A 76 -7.23 2.26 7.64
N ALA A 77 -7.36 2.72 8.90
CA ALA A 77 -8.67 2.81 9.55
C ALA A 77 -9.58 3.81 8.84
N GLY A 78 -9.02 4.90 8.33
CA GLY A 78 -9.72 5.95 7.57
C GLY A 78 -10.14 5.56 6.15
N TRP A 79 -9.64 4.43 5.62
CA TRP A 79 -9.90 3.98 4.24
C TRP A 79 -10.49 2.55 4.23
N PRO A 80 -11.80 2.41 4.48
CA PRO A 80 -12.44 1.11 4.66
C PRO A 80 -12.39 0.22 3.41
N ASN A 81 -12.46 0.80 2.20
CA ASN A 81 -12.40 0.04 0.95
C ASN A 81 -10.97 -0.44 0.69
N LEU A 82 -9.97 0.39 0.98
CA LEU A 82 -8.56 -0.04 0.95
C LEU A 82 -8.27 -1.13 1.98
N ARG A 83 -8.82 -1.03 3.20
CA ARG A 83 -8.68 -2.06 4.22
C ARG A 83 -9.32 -3.39 3.78
N ALA A 84 -10.50 -3.34 3.18
CA ALA A 84 -11.16 -4.53 2.63
C ALA A 84 -10.37 -5.15 1.47
N PHE A 85 -9.87 -4.32 0.55
CA PHE A 85 -8.97 -4.73 -0.53
C PHE A 85 -7.71 -5.40 0.03
N HIS A 86 -7.04 -4.78 1.00
CA HIS A 86 -5.83 -5.31 1.61
C HIS A 86 -6.07 -6.69 2.23
N ALA A 87 -7.12 -6.82 3.06
CA ALA A 87 -7.49 -8.09 3.68
C ALA A 87 -7.82 -9.19 2.65
N ARG A 88 -8.45 -8.82 1.53
CA ARG A 88 -8.76 -9.75 0.43
C ARG A 88 -7.50 -10.26 -0.25
N VAL A 89 -6.54 -9.38 -0.53
CA VAL A 89 -5.27 -9.74 -1.17
C VAL A 89 -4.39 -10.55 -0.22
N ASP A 90 -4.32 -10.15 1.06
CA ASP A 90 -3.64 -10.88 2.14
C ASP A 90 -4.17 -12.32 2.30
N GLY A 91 -5.47 -12.51 2.08
CA GLY A 91 -6.14 -13.80 2.15
C GLY A 91 -5.72 -14.81 1.07
N ARG A 92 -5.01 -14.39 0.02
CA ARG A 92 -4.66 -15.25 -1.12
C ARG A 92 -3.52 -16.19 -0.77
N ASP A 93 -3.66 -17.48 -1.10
CA ASP A 93 -2.63 -18.49 -0.79
C ASP A 93 -1.25 -18.15 -1.37
N ALA A 94 -1.20 -17.63 -2.60
CA ALA A 94 0.06 -17.22 -3.22
C ALA A 94 0.73 -16.04 -2.48
N VAL A 95 -0.05 -15.10 -1.95
CA VAL A 95 0.47 -13.96 -1.17
C VAL A 95 1.04 -14.47 0.15
N ARG A 96 0.30 -15.34 0.86
CA ARG A 96 0.78 -15.96 2.11
C ARG A 96 2.04 -16.80 1.91
N GLN A 97 2.14 -17.52 0.79
CA GLN A 97 3.35 -18.26 0.43
C GLN A 97 4.53 -17.33 0.19
N ALA A 98 4.33 -16.21 -0.51
CA ALA A 98 5.36 -15.21 -0.72
C ALA A 98 5.85 -14.60 0.61
N LEU A 99 4.93 -14.18 1.49
CA LEU A 99 5.29 -13.62 2.81
C LEU A 99 6.09 -14.60 3.67
N ARG A 100 5.74 -15.90 3.64
CA ARG A 100 6.51 -16.94 4.35
C ARG A 100 7.92 -17.06 3.77
N ALA A 101 8.03 -17.13 2.45
CA ALA A 101 9.33 -17.21 1.79
C ALA A 101 10.21 -15.97 2.06
N GLU A 102 9.62 -14.77 2.09
CA GLU A 102 10.32 -13.55 2.46
C GLU A 102 10.83 -13.59 3.90
N ALA A 103 9.97 -14.02 4.84
CA ALA A 103 10.34 -14.17 6.25
C ALA A 103 11.48 -15.19 6.45
N ASP A 104 11.45 -16.31 5.72
CA ASP A 104 12.50 -17.33 5.76
C ASP A 104 13.82 -16.85 5.12
N SER A 105 13.76 -15.86 4.23
CA SER A 105 14.93 -15.27 3.55
C SER A 105 15.57 -14.10 4.28
N ALA A 106 14.89 -13.56 5.31
CA ALA A 106 15.40 -12.42 6.06
C ALA A 106 16.67 -12.81 6.84
N PRO A 107 17.74 -12.00 6.81
CA PRO A 107 18.93 -12.27 7.61
C PRO A 107 18.58 -12.26 9.10
N ALA A 108 19.15 -13.22 9.84
CA ALA A 108 18.98 -13.39 11.28
C ALA A 108 19.51 -12.22 12.12
#